data_AF-F1LGF9-F1
#
_entry.id   AF-F1LGF9-F1
#
_cell.length_a   1.000
_cell.length_b   1.000
_cell.length_c   1.000
_cell.angle_alpha   90.00
_cell.angle_beta   90.00
_cell.angle_gamma   90.00
#
_symmetry.space_group_name_H-M   'P 1'
#
loop_
_entity.id
_entity.type
_entity.pdbx_description
1 polymer ?
#
loop_
_entity_poly.entity_id
_entity_poly.type
_entity_poly.pdbx_seq_one_letter_code
_entity_poly.pdbx_strand_id
1 'polypeptide(L)'
;MARSRRKSAPRRKKNKRETTVDDAVYTMCTVEDEESATERIKVKKKSKADTALEKFALATVAKKIDGLKAEFASLKSWTPQKTAQTAFAANKTRNRYNNVPCYDDTRVVLKFDVPPEVDYIHANYVKTKLCKLDNKFICTQGPMDTTINDFWRMTWQEKPRSIIMLCKLTEGGKPKCAQYFP
;
A
#
# COMPACT_ATOMS: atom_id res chain seq x y z
N MET A 1 -78.06 -1.34 -20.38
CA MET A 1 -77.01 -0.75 -21.26
C MET A 1 -76.46 0.51 -20.63
N ALA A 2 -75.29 0.45 -19.98
CA ALA A 2 -74.65 1.61 -19.35
C ALA A 2 -73.47 2.08 -20.20
N ARG A 3 -73.51 3.33 -20.68
CA ARG A 3 -72.44 3.97 -21.47
C ARG A 3 -71.36 4.55 -20.54
N SER A 4 -70.12 4.10 -20.72
CA SER A 4 -68.93 4.58 -20.01
C SER A 4 -68.44 5.93 -20.60
N ARG A 5 -68.30 6.96 -19.75
CA ARG A 5 -67.62 8.23 -20.05
C ARG A 5 -66.21 8.21 -19.45
N ARG A 6 -65.17 8.21 -20.30
CA ARG A 6 -63.76 8.38 -19.91
C ARG A 6 -63.53 9.80 -19.37
N LYS A 7 -62.90 9.95 -18.19
CA LYS A 7 -62.35 11.22 -17.68
C LYS A 7 -60.83 11.26 -17.92
N SER A 8 -60.35 12.37 -18.48
CA SER A 8 -58.95 12.67 -18.79
C SER A 8 -58.15 13.11 -17.54
N ALA A 9 -56.88 12.70 -17.45
CA ALA A 9 -55.96 13.04 -16.35
C ALA A 9 -55.36 14.46 -16.48
N PRO A 10 -54.99 15.14 -15.37
CA PRO A 10 -54.43 16.50 -15.43
C PRO A 10 -52.90 16.53 -15.61
N ARG A 11 -52.42 17.49 -16.41
CA ARG A 11 -50.99 17.80 -16.65
C ARG A 11 -50.35 18.43 -15.40
N ARG A 12 -49.26 17.82 -14.92
CA ARG A 12 -48.46 18.29 -13.77
C ARG A 12 -47.49 19.40 -14.19
N LYS A 13 -47.64 20.61 -13.64
CA LYS A 13 -46.71 21.75 -13.80
C LYS A 13 -45.36 21.43 -13.14
N LYS A 14 -44.24 21.66 -13.84
CA LYS A 14 -42.88 21.57 -13.27
C LYS A 14 -42.53 22.89 -12.58
N ASN A 15 -42.25 22.83 -11.28
CA ASN A 15 -41.72 23.96 -10.50
C ASN A 15 -40.24 24.22 -10.84
N LYS A 16 -39.92 25.50 -11.00
CA LYS A 16 -38.59 26.11 -11.09
C LYS A 16 -37.86 25.88 -9.75
N ARG A 17 -36.63 25.36 -9.75
CA ARG A 17 -35.75 25.37 -8.57
C ARG A 17 -34.61 26.35 -8.82
N GLU A 18 -34.51 27.30 -7.90
CA GLU A 18 -33.51 28.36 -7.79
C GLU A 18 -32.14 27.82 -7.36
N THR A 19 -31.13 28.41 -8.00
CA THR A 19 -29.75 28.76 -7.59
C THR A 19 -29.03 27.96 -6.49
N THR A 20 -27.83 27.49 -6.83
CA THR A 20 -26.72 27.29 -5.87
C THR A 20 -25.42 27.85 -6.45
N VAL A 21 -24.99 28.96 -5.85
CA VAL A 21 -23.64 29.52 -5.61
C VAL A 21 -22.51 29.12 -6.57
N ASP A 22 -22.01 30.12 -7.30
CA ASP A 22 -20.75 30.08 -8.06
C ASP A 22 -19.54 30.11 -7.09
N ASP A 23 -18.84 28.99 -6.92
CA ASP A 23 -17.52 28.97 -6.28
C ASP A 23 -16.43 29.21 -7.35
N ALA A 24 -15.94 30.45 -7.42
CA ALA A 24 -14.77 30.79 -8.22
C ALA A 24 -13.50 30.20 -7.56
N VAL A 25 -12.82 29.29 -8.25
CA VAL A 25 -11.54 28.72 -7.81
C VAL A 25 -10.42 29.73 -8.14
N TYR A 26 -9.87 30.37 -7.12
CA TYR A 26 -8.69 31.23 -7.26
C TYR A 26 -7.43 30.36 -7.23
N THR A 27 -6.71 30.29 -8.36
CA THR A 27 -5.37 29.69 -8.41
C THR A 27 -4.39 30.79 -8.06
N MET A 28 -3.56 30.58 -7.03
CA MET A 28 -2.48 31.52 -6.67
C MET A 28 -1.43 31.46 -7.78
N CYS A 29 -1.54 32.34 -8.78
CA CYS A 29 -0.45 32.59 -9.72
C CYS A 29 0.69 33.30 -9.00
N THR A 30 1.91 32.86 -9.26
CA THR A 30 3.12 33.61 -8.94
C THR A 30 3.04 34.98 -9.62
N VAL A 31 3.44 36.01 -8.89
CA VAL A 31 3.48 37.41 -9.34
C VAL A 31 4.35 37.54 -10.58
N GLU A 32 3.73 37.55 -11.75
CA GLU A 32 4.09 38.28 -12.96
C GLU A 32 3.05 37.91 -14.03
N ASP A 33 2.56 38.95 -14.75
CA ASP A 33 1.56 38.96 -15.82
C ASP A 33 0.08 39.14 -15.40
N GLU A 34 -0.31 40.42 -15.30
CA GLU A 34 -1.70 40.88 -15.36
C GLU A 34 -2.23 40.80 -16.81
N GLU A 35 -3.03 39.78 -17.14
CA GLU A 35 -4.14 39.94 -18.08
C GLU A 35 -5.23 38.89 -17.81
N SER A 36 -6.36 39.34 -17.27
CA SER A 36 -7.46 38.47 -16.84
C SER A 36 -8.31 38.00 -18.03
N ALA A 37 -8.02 36.81 -18.56
CA ALA A 37 -8.97 36.08 -19.39
C ALA A 37 -9.84 35.17 -18.50
N THR A 38 -11.11 35.53 -18.29
CA THR A 38 -12.09 34.66 -17.61
C THR A 38 -12.63 33.61 -18.57
N GLU A 39 -11.83 32.58 -18.86
CA GLU A 39 -12.35 31.38 -19.52
C GLU A 39 -13.22 30.59 -18.54
N ARG A 40 -14.47 30.31 -18.94
CA ARG A 40 -15.35 29.37 -18.21
C ARG A 40 -14.83 27.95 -18.38
N ILE A 41 -13.86 27.57 -17.57
CA ILE A 41 -13.37 26.19 -17.47
C ILE A 41 -14.52 25.33 -16.93
N LYS A 42 -15.06 24.42 -17.75
CA LYS A 42 -16.00 23.40 -17.30
C LYS A 42 -15.29 22.51 -16.27
N VAL A 43 -15.54 22.73 -14.99
CA VAL A 43 -14.97 21.93 -13.90
C VAL A 43 -15.43 20.48 -14.07
N LYS A 44 -14.54 19.62 -14.56
CA LYS A 44 -14.80 18.17 -14.61
C LYS A 44 -14.99 17.69 -13.16
N LYS A 45 -16.09 16.96 -12.92
CA LYS A 45 -16.34 16.33 -11.63
C LYS A 45 -15.17 15.43 -11.27
N LYS A 46 -14.48 15.74 -10.17
CA LYS A 46 -13.33 14.96 -9.68
C LYS A 46 -13.71 13.50 -9.47
N SER A 47 -12.80 12.59 -9.82
CA SER A 47 -13.02 11.18 -9.55
C SER A 47 -12.96 10.92 -8.04
N LYS A 48 -13.50 9.77 -7.58
CA LYS A 48 -13.38 9.37 -6.17
C LYS A 48 -11.92 9.27 -5.73
N ALA A 49 -11.03 8.83 -6.63
CA ALA A 49 -9.61 8.72 -6.35
C ALA A 49 -8.97 10.11 -6.17
N ASP A 50 -9.29 11.06 -7.06
CA ASP A 50 -8.77 12.43 -6.98
C ASP A 50 -9.22 13.13 -5.69
N THR A 51 -10.50 12.97 -5.32
CA THR A 51 -11.01 13.51 -4.06
C THR A 51 -10.34 12.88 -2.84
N ALA A 52 -10.05 11.57 -2.88
CA ALA A 52 -9.34 10.90 -1.79
C ALA A 52 -7.88 11.38 -1.68
N LEU A 53 -7.20 11.53 -2.81
CA LEU A 53 -5.83 12.03 -2.87
C LEU A 53 -5.74 13.48 -2.38
N GLU A 54 -6.65 14.34 -2.81
CA GLU A 54 -6.73 15.73 -2.36
C GLU A 54 -6.96 15.81 -0.84
N LYS A 55 -7.90 15.02 -0.32
CA LYS A 55 -8.14 14.95 1.12
C LYS A 55 -6.90 14.47 1.88
N PHE A 56 -6.19 13.46 1.36
CA PHE A 56 -4.95 12.96 1.94
C PHE A 56 -3.83 14.01 1.92
N ALA A 57 -3.67 14.73 0.80
CA ALA A 57 -2.67 15.78 0.65
C ALA A 57 -2.93 16.93 1.63
N LEU A 58 -4.16 17.42 1.71
CA LEU A 58 -4.54 18.48 2.65
C LEU A 58 -4.32 18.06 4.11
N ALA A 59 -4.70 16.83 4.47
CA ALA A 59 -4.46 16.31 5.81
C ALA A 59 -2.96 16.17 6.15
N THR A 60 -2.15 15.75 5.18
CA THR A 60 -0.69 15.63 5.32
C THR A 60 -0.04 17.01 5.51
N VAL A 61 -0.43 18.01 4.72
CA VAL A 61 0.08 19.39 4.84
C VAL A 61 -0.32 19.99 6.19
N ALA A 62 -1.56 19.77 6.63
CA ALA A 62 -2.05 20.28 7.92
C ALA A 62 -1.25 19.73 9.12
N LYS A 63 -0.77 18.48 9.07
CA LYS A 63 0.05 17.86 10.13
C LYS A 63 1.43 18.51 10.26
N LYS A 64 1.96 19.09 9.18
CA LYS A 64 3.36 19.56 9.08
C LYS A 64 4.37 18.45 9.38
N ILE A 65 5.66 18.77 9.32
CA ILE A 65 6.74 17.80 9.55
C ILE A 65 6.67 17.20 10.97
N ASP A 66 6.40 18.02 11.97
CA ASP A 66 6.39 17.56 13.37
C ASP A 66 5.20 16.64 13.67
N GLY A 67 4.02 16.92 13.10
CA GLY A 67 2.88 16.01 13.22
C GLY A 67 3.13 14.67 12.53
N LEU A 68 3.77 14.66 11.37
CA LEU A 68 4.14 13.42 10.68
C LEU A 68 5.18 12.62 11.48
N LYS A 69 6.16 13.29 12.10
CA LYS A 69 7.13 12.64 13.00
C LYS A 69 6.45 12.03 14.22
N ALA A 70 5.52 12.76 14.85
CA ALA A 70 4.76 12.28 16.00
C ALA A 70 3.89 11.06 15.63
N GLU A 71 3.22 11.11 14.49
CA GLU A 71 2.45 9.99 13.96
C GLU A 71 3.33 8.77 13.71
N PHE A 72 4.47 8.92 13.03
CA PHE A 72 5.42 7.83 12.83
C PHE A 72 5.96 7.27 14.15
N ALA A 73 6.27 8.14 15.12
CA ALA A 73 6.73 7.71 16.44
C ALA A 73 5.65 6.91 17.19
N SER A 74 4.37 7.27 17.03
CA SER A 74 3.26 6.54 17.65
C SER A 74 3.17 5.08 17.21
N LEU A 75 3.62 4.76 15.99
CA LEU A 75 3.64 3.39 15.47
C LEU A 75 4.53 2.45 16.31
N LYS A 76 5.51 2.98 17.05
CA LYS A 76 6.36 2.16 17.94
C LYS A 76 5.59 1.54 19.11
N SER A 77 4.45 2.12 19.47
CA SER A 77 3.59 1.56 20.53
C SER A 77 2.77 0.36 20.05
N TRP A 78 2.61 0.19 18.74
CA TRP A 78 1.92 -0.94 18.18
C TRP A 78 2.80 -2.19 18.27
N THR A 79 2.23 -3.26 18.81
CA THR A 79 2.85 -4.58 18.85
C THR A 79 1.98 -5.59 18.13
N PRO A 80 2.56 -6.53 17.36
CA PRO A 80 1.81 -7.64 16.80
C PRO A 80 1.19 -8.49 17.92
N GLN A 81 0.01 -9.07 17.68
CA GLN A 81 -0.62 -9.96 18.66
C GLN A 81 0.17 -11.26 18.88
N LYS A 82 0.86 -11.74 17.85
CA LYS A 82 1.65 -12.98 17.88
C LYS A 82 3.10 -12.64 17.58
N THR A 83 3.96 -12.83 18.57
CA THR A 83 5.36 -12.37 18.55
C THR A 83 6.38 -13.49 18.80
N ALA A 84 5.93 -14.75 18.77
CA ALA A 84 6.80 -15.92 18.91
C ALA A 84 7.89 -15.91 17.83
N GLN A 85 9.12 -16.26 18.22
CA GLN A 85 10.35 -16.17 17.41
C GLN A 85 11.26 -17.39 17.67
N THR A 86 10.69 -18.53 18.03
CA THR A 86 11.43 -19.75 18.39
C THR A 86 12.31 -20.22 17.23
N ALA A 87 11.77 -20.24 16.00
CA ALA A 87 12.54 -20.67 14.84
C ALA A 87 13.65 -19.65 14.49
N PHE A 88 13.36 -18.35 14.60
CA PHE A 88 14.34 -17.28 14.42
C PHE A 88 15.51 -17.39 15.41
N ALA A 89 15.21 -17.64 16.69
CA ALA A 89 16.21 -17.78 17.74
C ALA A 89 17.10 -19.02 17.58
N ALA A 90 16.54 -20.12 17.05
CA ALA A 90 17.27 -21.36 16.76
C ALA A 90 18.19 -21.26 15.52
N ASN A 91 17.92 -20.32 14.60
CA ASN A 91 18.57 -20.24 13.29
C ASN A 91 19.39 -18.94 13.09
N LYS A 92 20.11 -18.47 14.13
CA LYS A 92 20.84 -17.18 14.12
C LYS A 92 21.78 -16.99 12.92
N THR A 93 22.41 -18.05 12.43
CA THR A 93 23.34 -18.00 11.29
C THR A 93 22.65 -17.79 9.93
N ARG A 94 21.32 -17.94 9.89
CA ARG A 94 20.48 -17.73 8.70
C ARG A 94 19.80 -16.35 8.70
N ASN A 95 20.03 -15.55 9.74
CA ASN A 95 19.51 -14.19 9.89
C ASN A 95 20.60 -13.18 9.53
N ARG A 96 20.35 -12.30 8.55
CA ARG A 96 21.28 -11.21 8.21
C ARG A 96 21.45 -10.23 9.36
N TYR A 97 20.38 -9.99 10.13
CA TYR A 97 20.38 -9.12 11.30
C TYR A 97 19.61 -9.79 12.44
N ASN A 98 20.29 -10.10 13.54
CA ASN A 98 19.68 -10.76 14.71
C ASN A 98 18.77 -9.83 15.53
N ASN A 99 18.73 -8.54 15.22
CA ASN A 99 17.80 -7.56 15.81
C ASN A 99 16.56 -7.30 14.93
N VAL A 100 16.40 -8.01 13.80
CA VAL A 100 15.22 -7.92 12.94
C VAL A 100 14.45 -9.24 13.05
N PRO A 101 13.36 -9.28 13.83
CA PRO A 101 12.67 -10.52 14.14
C PRO A 101 11.97 -11.13 12.92
N CYS A 102 11.92 -12.46 12.88
CA CYS A 102 11.04 -13.23 11.99
C CYS A 102 10.04 -13.98 12.87
N TYR A 103 8.75 -13.68 12.71
CA TYR A 103 7.70 -14.22 13.58
C TYR A 103 7.26 -15.61 13.14
N ASP A 104 7.12 -16.54 14.08
CA ASP A 104 6.76 -17.93 13.81
C ASP A 104 5.39 -18.07 13.13
N ASP A 105 4.40 -17.25 13.54
CA ASP A 105 3.02 -17.39 13.05
C ASP A 105 2.86 -17.13 11.55
N THR A 106 3.75 -16.33 10.99
CA THR A 106 3.67 -15.93 9.57
C THR A 106 4.93 -16.28 8.79
N ARG A 107 5.89 -16.99 9.38
CA ARG A 107 7.11 -17.35 8.66
C ARG A 107 6.80 -18.29 7.50
N VAL A 108 7.61 -18.21 6.45
CA VAL A 108 7.61 -19.23 5.40
C VAL A 108 8.34 -20.45 5.92
N VAL A 109 7.69 -21.62 5.84
CA VAL A 109 8.26 -22.92 6.20
C VAL A 109 8.69 -23.59 4.90
N LEU A 110 9.98 -23.94 4.78
CA LEU A 110 10.48 -24.71 3.64
C LEU A 110 10.02 -26.16 3.77
N LYS A 111 9.41 -26.71 2.72
CA LYS A 111 8.75 -28.02 2.73
C LYS A 111 9.52 -29.11 1.98
N PHE A 112 10.49 -28.72 1.16
CA PHE A 112 11.29 -29.67 0.38
C PHE A 112 12.51 -30.10 1.17
N ASP A 113 12.64 -31.38 1.47
CA ASP A 113 13.77 -31.93 2.21
C ASP A 113 15.02 -31.91 1.32
N VAL A 114 15.83 -30.87 1.48
CA VAL A 114 17.15 -30.73 0.84
C VAL A 114 18.17 -30.74 1.96
N PRO A 115 19.16 -31.66 1.97
CA PRO A 115 20.18 -31.70 3.00
C PRO A 115 20.99 -30.37 3.09
N PRO A 116 21.25 -29.85 4.30
CA PRO A 116 20.68 -30.28 5.57
C PRO A 116 19.20 -29.89 5.69
N GLU A 117 18.36 -30.80 6.17
CA GLU A 117 16.90 -30.66 6.30
C GLU A 117 16.54 -29.58 7.32
N VAL A 118 16.60 -28.32 6.88
CA VAL A 118 16.21 -27.14 7.66
C VAL A 118 15.02 -26.50 6.98
N ASP A 119 13.97 -26.26 7.78
CA ASP A 119 12.69 -25.68 7.36
C ASP A 119 12.67 -24.14 7.42
N TYR A 120 13.80 -23.54 7.84
CA TYR A 120 13.89 -22.14 8.18
C TYR A 120 14.50 -21.27 7.07
N ILE A 121 13.76 -20.20 6.73
CA ILE A 121 14.23 -19.04 6.00
C ILE A 121 13.70 -17.77 6.69
N HIS A 122 14.48 -16.69 6.71
CA HIS A 122 14.03 -15.39 7.24
C HIS A 122 13.09 -14.71 6.23
N ALA A 123 11.84 -15.16 6.23
CA ALA A 123 10.78 -14.66 5.36
C ALA A 123 9.42 -14.79 6.05
N ASN A 124 8.56 -13.79 5.91
CA ASN A 124 7.20 -13.79 6.44
C ASN A 124 6.16 -13.46 5.37
N TYR A 125 5.00 -14.12 5.42
CA TYR A 125 3.83 -13.74 4.65
C TYR A 125 3.26 -12.41 5.17
N VAL A 126 3.07 -11.46 4.26
CA VAL A 126 2.48 -10.16 4.56
C VAL A 126 1.09 -10.06 3.93
N LYS A 127 0.11 -9.84 4.78
CA LYS A 127 -1.30 -9.70 4.43
C LYS A 127 -1.70 -8.24 4.48
N THR A 128 -2.40 -7.74 3.46
CA THR A 128 -2.91 -6.38 3.42
C THR A 128 -4.42 -6.38 3.20
N LYS A 129 -5.12 -5.54 3.98
CA LYS A 129 -6.56 -5.27 3.78
C LYS A 129 -6.81 -4.04 2.89
N LEU A 130 -5.75 -3.32 2.50
CA LEU A 130 -5.84 -2.01 1.85
C LEU A 130 -6.28 -2.06 0.39
N CYS A 131 -6.14 -3.21 -0.26
CA CYS A 131 -6.56 -3.42 -1.62
C CYS A 131 -7.19 -4.81 -1.74
N LYS A 132 -8.05 -5.02 -2.74
CA LYS A 132 -8.60 -6.35 -3.10
C LYS A 132 -7.52 -7.27 -3.69
N LEU A 133 -6.28 -7.14 -3.24
CA LEU A 133 -5.19 -8.04 -3.55
C LEU A 133 -5.18 -9.07 -2.44
N ASP A 134 -5.56 -10.31 -2.77
CA ASP A 134 -5.49 -11.43 -1.84
C ASP A 134 -4.04 -11.71 -1.44
N ASN A 135 -3.52 -11.03 -0.40
CA ASN A 135 -2.38 -11.46 0.42
C ASN A 135 -1.23 -12.17 -0.34
N LYS A 136 -0.51 -11.46 -1.22
CA LYS A 136 0.50 -12.09 -2.12
C LYS A 136 1.96 -11.76 -1.83
N PHE A 137 2.27 -11.11 -0.70
CA PHE A 137 3.63 -10.68 -0.45
C PHE A 137 4.33 -11.62 0.52
N ILE A 138 5.54 -12.00 0.14
CA ILE A 138 6.53 -12.55 1.05
C ILE A 138 7.57 -11.45 1.20
N CYS A 139 7.75 -10.96 2.42
CA CYS A 139 8.85 -10.07 2.75
C CYS A 139 9.97 -10.93 3.33
N THR A 140 11.16 -10.82 2.76
CA THR A 140 12.35 -11.58 3.17
C THR A 140 13.58 -10.67 3.18
N GLN A 141 14.59 -11.05 3.96
CA GLN A 141 15.89 -10.38 3.92
C GLN A 141 16.56 -10.54 2.54
N GLY A 142 17.50 -9.64 2.21
CA GLY A 142 18.41 -9.88 1.08
C GLY A 142 19.21 -11.17 1.31
N PRO A 143 19.16 -12.15 0.38
CA PRO A 143 19.89 -13.42 0.53
C PRO A 143 21.35 -13.21 0.96
N MET A 144 21.82 -14.08 1.84
CA MET A 144 23.24 -14.21 2.18
C MET A 144 23.82 -15.34 1.35
N ASP A 145 25.15 -15.39 1.19
CA ASP A 145 25.80 -16.47 0.43
C ASP A 145 25.39 -17.86 0.93
N THR A 146 25.21 -17.99 2.26
CA THR A 146 24.78 -19.23 2.92
C THR A 146 23.29 -19.56 2.78
N THR A 147 22.46 -18.65 2.27
CA THR A 147 21.00 -18.81 2.17
C THR A 147 20.45 -18.66 0.75
N ILE A 148 21.32 -18.59 -0.28
CA ILE A 148 20.88 -18.50 -1.69
C ILE A 148 20.03 -19.71 -2.07
N ASN A 149 20.47 -20.92 -1.69
CA ASN A 149 19.74 -22.15 -1.98
C ASN A 149 18.36 -22.16 -1.32
N ASP A 150 18.25 -21.69 -0.08
CA ASP A 150 16.98 -21.59 0.63
C ASP A 150 16.04 -20.56 -0.01
N PHE A 151 16.58 -19.44 -0.50
CA PHE A 151 15.81 -18.44 -1.22
C PHE A 151 15.20 -19.02 -2.51
N TRP A 152 15.97 -19.80 -3.27
CA TRP A 152 15.47 -20.46 -4.46
C TRP A 152 14.51 -21.62 -4.14
N ARG A 153 14.74 -22.38 -3.06
CA ARG A 153 13.77 -23.37 -2.53
C ARG A 153 12.44 -22.72 -2.21
N MET A 154 12.45 -21.59 -1.49
CA MET A 154 11.25 -20.81 -1.20
C MET A 154 10.57 -20.32 -2.47
N THR A 155 11.33 -19.77 -3.41
CA THR A 155 10.80 -19.25 -4.68
C THR A 155 10.12 -20.35 -5.50
N TRP A 156 10.75 -21.52 -5.59
CA TRP A 156 10.18 -22.68 -6.26
C TRP A 156 8.89 -23.16 -5.60
N GLN A 157 8.87 -23.22 -4.26
CA GLN A 157 7.71 -23.63 -3.48
C GLN A 157 6.53 -22.66 -3.63
N GLU A 158 6.78 -21.37 -3.45
CA GLU A 158 5.74 -20.34 -3.35
C GLU A 158 5.30 -19.78 -4.72
N LYS A 159 6.06 -20.08 -5.78
CA LYS A 159 5.76 -19.71 -7.18
C LYS A 159 5.38 -18.23 -7.33
N PRO A 160 6.19 -17.28 -6.81
CA PRO A 160 5.88 -15.87 -6.93
C PRO A 160 5.91 -15.46 -8.41
N ARG A 161 5.01 -14.57 -8.81
CA ARG A 161 5.00 -14.01 -10.17
C ARG A 161 6.21 -13.12 -10.44
N SER A 162 6.73 -12.46 -9.43
CA SER A 162 7.82 -11.49 -9.54
C SER A 162 8.60 -11.41 -8.24
N ILE A 163 9.90 -11.15 -8.35
CA ILE A 163 10.80 -10.85 -7.24
C ILE A 163 11.18 -9.37 -7.36
N ILE A 164 11.04 -8.60 -6.28
CA ILE A 164 11.37 -7.18 -6.23
C ILE A 164 12.52 -6.99 -5.25
N MET A 165 13.69 -6.58 -5.75
CA MET A 165 14.86 -6.26 -4.94
C MET A 165 14.95 -4.74 -4.76
N LEU A 166 14.97 -4.29 -3.50
CA LEU A 166 14.92 -2.86 -3.13
C LEU A 166 16.27 -2.30 -2.65
N CYS A 167 17.37 -3.03 -2.89
CA CYS A 167 18.72 -2.63 -2.48
C CYS A 167 19.74 -2.97 -3.58
N LYS A 168 20.93 -2.37 -3.49
CA LYS A 168 22.11 -2.86 -4.22
C LYS A 168 22.73 -4.04 -3.47
N LEU A 169 23.66 -4.77 -4.10
CA LEU A 169 24.44 -5.80 -3.39
C LEU A 169 25.22 -5.21 -2.21
N THR A 170 25.80 -4.03 -2.41
CA THR A 170 26.57 -3.29 -1.40
C THR A 170 26.12 -1.83 -1.39
N GLU A 171 25.95 -1.28 -0.19
CA GLU A 171 25.56 0.12 0.04
C GLU A 171 26.43 0.70 1.17
N GLY A 172 27.05 1.85 0.93
CA GLY A 172 27.96 2.46 1.91
C GLY A 172 29.07 1.52 2.39
N GLY A 173 29.60 0.68 1.48
CA GLY A 173 30.63 -0.33 1.78
C GLY A 173 30.14 -1.55 2.57
N LYS A 174 28.83 -1.65 2.89
CA LYS A 174 28.28 -2.77 3.65
C LYS A 174 27.47 -3.70 2.74
N PRO A 175 27.68 -5.04 2.83
CA PRO A 175 26.89 -5.99 2.07
C PRO A 175 25.43 -5.99 2.53
N LYS A 176 24.52 -5.89 1.56
CA LYS A 176 23.05 -5.89 1.77
C LYS A 176 22.38 -7.12 1.17
N CYS A 177 22.96 -7.68 0.11
CA CYS A 177 22.43 -8.82 -0.60
C CYS A 177 23.56 -9.54 -1.34
N ALA A 178 23.52 -10.87 -1.38
CA ALA A 178 24.39 -11.66 -2.23
C ALA A 178 23.93 -11.62 -3.70
N GLN A 179 24.83 -11.93 -4.63
CA GLN A 179 24.49 -12.11 -6.05
C GLN A 179 23.77 -13.47 -6.21
N TYR A 180 22.45 -13.49 -6.00
CA TYR A 180 21.64 -14.72 -6.05
C TYR A 180 21.10 -15.05 -7.45
N PHE A 181 21.36 -14.17 -8.43
CA PHE A 181 20.89 -14.27 -9.82
C PHE A 181 22.09 -14.26 -10.79
N PRO A 182 21.95 -14.83 -12.00
CA PRO A 182 23.01 -14.90 -13.00
C PRO A 182 23.37 -13.54 -13.59
#